data_AF-A0A819ECD2-F1
#
_entry.id   AF-A0A819ECD2-F1
#
_cell.length_a   1.000
_cell.length_b   1.000
_cell.length_c   1.000
_cell.angle_alpha   90.00
_cell.angle_beta   90.00
_cell.angle_gamma   90.00
#
_symmetry.space_group_name_H-M   'P 1'
#
loop_
_entity.id
_entity.type
_entity.pdbx_description
1 polymer ?
#
loop_
_entity_poly.entity_id
_entity_poly.type
_entity_poly.pdbx_seq_one_letter_code
_entity_poly.pdbx_strand_id
1 'polypeptide(L)'
;MGSGCSKKTTDTTLALTPTTVSKPAPVPKTAECLKSVCVAYLKKLKLNIKYFNRKRNKCYCASCYDSTQPNVLTAANTKYTVPRGWVAFGIQVDNAFATSNKIFDNWYTTFFGTSKDKLEDIIRNRFIPFPGDHLLSGGTFVLNLPDQNHVYTSPSINYASLEHVCPIDTMTIDGTSYDFQVVLQCKQNPADVQKLRSGKPKVCKYLSDADLQWKTDQRSSVVPTHLLIRAKKR
;
A
#
# COMPACT_ATOMS: atom_id res chain seq x y z
N MET A 1 1.18 2.04 58.64
CA MET A 1 1.32 0.86 57.76
C MET A 1 0.39 1.07 56.56
N GLY A 2 0.92 1.54 55.44
CA GLY A 2 0.15 1.74 54.21
C GLY A 2 1.01 1.33 53.02
N SER A 3 0.86 0.09 52.58
CA SER A 3 1.61 -0.45 51.44
C SER A 3 0.92 -0.06 50.14
N GLY A 4 1.62 0.75 49.33
CA GLY A 4 1.24 1.07 47.96
C GLY A 4 1.50 -0.13 47.03
N CYS A 5 0.49 -0.46 46.23
CA CYS A 5 0.58 -1.51 45.21
C CYS A 5 0.83 -0.85 43.85
N SER A 6 2.08 -0.85 43.39
CA SER A 6 2.47 -0.49 42.03
C SER A 6 2.05 -1.58 41.05
N LYS A 7 1.08 -1.28 40.18
CA LYS A 7 0.76 -2.14 39.03
C LYS A 7 1.79 -1.89 37.92
N LYS A 8 2.63 -2.90 37.66
CA LYS A 8 3.47 -2.99 36.46
C LYS A 8 2.57 -3.22 35.24
N THR A 9 2.65 -2.31 34.26
CA THR A 9 2.08 -2.48 32.92
C THR A 9 2.95 -3.47 32.15
N THR A 10 2.41 -4.66 31.88
CA THR A 10 3.01 -5.66 30.99
C THR A 10 2.73 -5.28 29.54
N ASP A 11 3.80 -4.91 28.84
CA ASP A 11 3.84 -4.65 27.40
C ASP A 11 3.53 -5.95 26.64
N THR A 12 2.29 -6.07 26.16
CA THR A 12 1.81 -7.28 25.48
C THR A 12 2.19 -7.20 24.01
N THR A 13 3.34 -7.78 23.66
CA THR A 13 3.76 -7.97 22.27
C THR A 13 2.80 -8.95 21.59
N LEU A 14 1.90 -8.44 20.75
CA LEU A 14 0.99 -9.24 19.94
C LEU A 14 1.78 -9.99 18.85
N ALA A 15 2.06 -11.27 19.10
CA ALA A 15 2.61 -12.18 18.11
C ALA A 15 1.47 -12.66 17.19
N LEU A 16 1.51 -12.24 15.92
CA LEU A 16 0.64 -12.78 14.88
C LEU A 16 0.99 -14.25 14.61
N THR A 17 0.00 -15.13 14.63
CA THR A 17 0.17 -16.54 14.27
C THR A 17 0.63 -16.69 12.81
N PRO A 18 1.56 -17.61 12.51
CA PRO A 18 2.12 -17.75 11.18
C PRO A 18 1.12 -18.39 10.23
N THR A 19 0.42 -17.58 9.45
CA THR A 19 -0.24 -18.04 8.21
C THR A 19 0.84 -18.29 7.16
N THR A 20 0.74 -19.42 6.46
CA THR A 20 1.65 -19.93 5.45
C THR A 20 2.16 -18.80 4.54
N VAL A 21 3.47 -18.55 4.58
CA VAL A 21 4.12 -17.47 3.82
C VAL A 21 4.09 -17.85 2.35
N SER A 22 3.18 -17.24 1.57
CA SER A 22 3.28 -17.30 0.11
C SER A 22 4.56 -16.58 -0.32
N LYS A 23 5.43 -17.32 -1.01
CA LYS A 23 6.74 -16.87 -1.47
C LYS A 23 6.57 -15.61 -2.33
N PRO A 24 7.35 -14.53 -2.14
CA PRO A 24 7.28 -13.38 -3.02
C PRO A 24 7.57 -13.83 -4.46
N ALA A 25 6.65 -13.51 -5.37
CA ALA A 25 6.73 -13.96 -6.74
C ALA A 25 8.07 -13.52 -7.39
N PRO A 26 8.81 -14.44 -8.04
CA PRO A 26 10.02 -14.08 -8.76
C PRO A 26 9.70 -13.10 -9.88
N VAL A 27 10.52 -12.06 -10.02
CA VAL A 27 10.44 -11.10 -11.12
C VAL A 27 10.81 -11.84 -12.42
N PRO A 28 9.90 -11.99 -13.41
CA PRO A 28 10.20 -12.79 -14.59
C PRO A 28 11.24 -12.07 -15.48
N LYS A 29 12.18 -12.85 -16.03
CA LYS A 29 13.36 -12.35 -16.74
C LYS A 29 13.08 -11.70 -18.12
N THR A 30 11.87 -11.84 -18.67
CA THR A 30 11.45 -11.27 -19.97
C THR A 30 9.94 -11.04 -20.03
N ALA A 31 9.30 -10.65 -18.91
CA ALA A 31 7.84 -10.47 -18.89
C ALA A 31 7.40 -9.38 -19.87
N GLU A 32 6.54 -9.77 -20.82
CA GLU A 32 5.72 -8.88 -21.62
C GLU A 32 5.16 -7.75 -20.75
N CYS A 33 5.13 -6.52 -21.29
CA CYS A 33 4.61 -5.38 -20.57
C CYS A 33 3.09 -5.47 -20.42
N LEU A 34 2.60 -5.93 -19.27
CA LEU A 34 1.18 -6.04 -18.94
C LEU A 34 0.47 -4.70 -18.66
N LYS A 35 1.01 -3.58 -19.17
CA LYS A 35 0.44 -2.24 -18.96
C LYS A 35 -0.95 -2.11 -19.59
N SER A 36 -1.15 -2.63 -20.80
CA SER A 36 -2.45 -2.65 -21.47
C SER A 36 -3.50 -3.43 -20.65
N VAL A 37 -3.12 -4.59 -20.12
CA VAL A 37 -3.98 -5.41 -19.23
C VAL A 37 -4.34 -4.65 -17.96
N CYS A 38 -3.39 -3.99 -17.31
CA CYS A 38 -3.66 -3.17 -16.12
C CYS A 38 -4.57 -1.96 -16.44
N VAL A 39 -4.43 -1.35 -17.62
CA VAL A 39 -5.33 -0.27 -18.08
C VAL A 39 -6.74 -0.80 -18.32
N ALA A 40 -6.88 -1.99 -18.92
CA ALA A 40 -8.18 -2.63 -19.13
C ALA A 40 -8.86 -2.94 -17.79
N TYR A 41 -8.11 -3.50 -16.84
CA TYR A 41 -8.60 -3.76 -15.49
C TYR A 41 -9.01 -2.47 -14.76
N LEU A 42 -8.22 -1.39 -14.84
CA LEU A 42 -8.59 -0.09 -14.26
C LEU A 42 -9.95 0.41 -14.80
N LYS A 43 -10.23 0.24 -16.09
CA LYS A 43 -11.54 0.60 -16.67
C LYS A 43 -12.67 -0.25 -16.08
N LYS A 44 -12.43 -1.53 -15.80
CA LYS A 44 -13.41 -2.45 -15.21
C LYS A 44 -13.69 -2.16 -13.74
N LEU A 45 -12.77 -1.51 -13.02
CA LEU A 45 -12.99 -1.01 -11.66
C LEU A 45 -14.03 0.12 -11.58
N LYS A 46 -14.40 0.74 -12.73
CA LYS A 46 -15.42 1.82 -12.81
C LYS A 46 -15.16 3.02 -11.90
N LEU A 47 -13.90 3.25 -11.50
CA LEU A 47 -13.51 4.41 -10.70
C LEU A 47 -13.66 5.70 -11.52
N ASN A 48 -14.08 6.79 -10.88
CA ASN A 48 -14.27 8.06 -11.59
C ASN A 48 -12.94 8.59 -12.17
N ILE A 49 -12.90 8.82 -13.48
CA ILE A 49 -11.70 9.28 -14.18
C ILE A 49 -11.19 10.64 -13.65
N LYS A 50 -12.08 11.45 -13.06
CA LYS A 50 -11.72 12.73 -12.43
C LYS A 50 -10.79 12.56 -11.24
N TYR A 51 -10.72 11.39 -10.61
CA TYR A 51 -9.78 11.17 -9.51
C TYR A 51 -8.35 10.90 -9.99
N PHE A 52 -8.10 10.79 -11.30
CA PHE A 52 -6.79 10.42 -11.82
C PHE A 52 -6.08 11.58 -12.50
N ASN A 53 -4.75 11.57 -12.39
CA ASN A 53 -3.83 12.44 -13.12
C ASN A 53 -2.92 11.57 -13.99
N ARG A 54 -3.29 11.44 -15.28
CA ARG A 54 -2.58 10.60 -16.24
C ARG A 54 -1.11 11.00 -16.45
N LYS A 55 -0.75 12.27 -16.22
CA LYS A 55 0.64 12.76 -16.33
C LYS A 55 1.59 12.09 -15.33
N ARG A 56 1.03 11.49 -14.27
CA ARG A 56 1.78 10.80 -13.21
C ARG A 56 1.75 9.27 -13.35
N ASN A 57 1.21 8.74 -14.45
CA ASN A 57 1.21 7.31 -14.67
C ASN A 57 2.64 6.81 -14.94
N LYS A 58 3.02 5.67 -14.34
CA LYS A 58 4.33 5.06 -14.52
C LYS A 58 4.21 3.54 -14.60
N CYS A 59 5.02 2.91 -15.46
CA CYS A 59 5.09 1.46 -15.54
C CYS A 59 6.45 1.00 -15.01
N TYR A 60 6.44 -0.05 -14.20
CA TYR A 60 7.63 -0.62 -13.57
C TYR A 60 7.90 -2.05 -14.05
N CYS A 61 7.41 -2.44 -15.23
CA CYS A 61 7.78 -3.71 -15.86
C CYS A 61 9.26 -3.68 -16.28
N ALA A 62 9.80 -4.85 -16.67
CA ALA A 62 11.20 -4.98 -17.04
C ALA A 62 11.63 -4.09 -18.23
N SER A 63 10.70 -3.73 -19.13
CA SER A 63 11.01 -2.83 -20.26
C SER A 63 10.88 -1.35 -19.95
N CYS A 64 10.02 -0.96 -19.00
CA CYS A 64 9.82 0.45 -18.63
C CYS A 64 10.68 0.89 -17.43
N TYR A 65 11.10 -0.06 -16.60
CA TYR A 65 11.97 0.15 -15.45
C TYR A 65 12.91 -1.06 -15.35
N ASP A 66 13.97 -1.05 -16.15
CA ASP A 66 14.88 -2.17 -16.33
C ASP A 66 15.69 -2.52 -15.07
N SER A 67 16.46 -3.61 -15.12
CA SER A 67 17.21 -4.13 -13.97
C SER A 67 18.40 -3.27 -13.55
N THR A 68 18.88 -2.35 -14.39
CA THR A 68 19.98 -1.43 -14.04
C THR A 68 19.51 -0.33 -13.10
N GLN A 69 18.21 -0.02 -13.12
CA GLN A 69 17.64 1.00 -12.23
C GLN A 69 17.57 0.52 -10.76
N PRO A 70 17.57 1.44 -9.78
CA PRO A 70 17.56 1.06 -8.37
C PRO A 70 16.31 0.27 -7.96
N ASN A 71 16.49 -0.69 -7.05
CA ASN A 71 15.38 -1.43 -6.42
C ASN A 71 14.78 -0.72 -5.20
N VAL A 72 15.52 0.27 -4.69
CA VAL A 72 15.17 1.09 -3.54
C VAL A 72 15.43 2.52 -3.92
N LEU A 73 14.52 3.40 -3.54
CA LEU A 73 14.68 4.84 -3.66
C LEU A 73 14.60 5.47 -2.27
N THR A 74 15.16 6.67 -2.15
CA THR A 74 15.10 7.47 -0.92
C THR A 74 14.22 8.68 -1.18
N ALA A 75 13.24 8.92 -0.32
CA ALA A 75 12.41 10.12 -0.31
C ALA A 75 12.20 10.56 1.15
N ALA A 76 12.31 11.87 1.42
CA ALA A 76 12.23 12.42 2.77
C ALA A 76 13.12 11.63 3.77
N ASN A 77 14.39 11.42 3.41
CA ASN A 77 15.39 10.67 4.18
C ASN A 77 15.02 9.22 4.54
N THR A 78 14.00 8.65 3.89
CA THR A 78 13.56 7.27 4.14
C THR A 78 13.57 6.44 2.87
N LYS A 79 14.05 5.19 3.00
CA LYS A 79 14.10 4.22 1.91
C LYS A 79 12.74 3.55 1.71
N TYR A 80 12.38 3.34 0.45
CA TYR A 80 11.21 2.53 0.07
C TYR A 80 11.53 1.67 -1.16
N THR A 81 10.88 0.52 -1.28
CA THR A 81 11.08 -0.38 -2.42
C THR A 81 10.38 0.15 -3.67
N VAL A 82 11.01 0.01 -4.82
CA VAL A 82 10.37 0.30 -6.10
C VAL A 82 9.37 -0.81 -6.45
N PRO A 83 8.14 -0.48 -6.88
CA PRO A 83 7.11 -1.47 -7.21
C PRO A 83 7.36 -2.14 -8.57
N ARG A 84 8.47 -2.87 -8.71
CA ARG A 84 8.80 -3.62 -9.93
C ARG A 84 7.71 -4.62 -10.28
N GLY A 85 7.31 -4.64 -11.56
CA GLY A 85 6.20 -5.45 -12.08
C GLY A 85 4.81 -4.82 -11.91
N TRP A 86 4.71 -3.60 -11.39
CA TRP A 86 3.45 -2.89 -11.20
C TRP A 86 3.27 -1.76 -12.22
N VAL A 87 2.02 -1.34 -12.40
CA VAL A 87 1.65 -0.13 -13.14
C VAL A 87 1.02 0.85 -12.17
N ALA A 88 1.61 2.03 -12.05
CA ALA A 88 1.11 3.13 -11.24
C ALA A 88 0.20 4.04 -12.07
N PHE A 89 -0.99 4.27 -11.55
CA PHE A 89 -1.95 5.24 -12.04
C PHE A 89 -2.02 6.41 -11.07
N GLY A 90 -1.63 7.60 -11.52
CA GLY A 90 -1.58 8.78 -10.66
C GLY A 90 -2.95 9.16 -10.15
N ILE A 91 -3.07 9.37 -8.84
CA ILE A 91 -4.28 9.88 -8.19
C ILE A 91 -4.14 11.40 -8.03
N GLN A 92 -5.25 12.12 -8.19
CA GLN A 92 -5.34 13.54 -7.88
C GLN A 92 -5.24 13.74 -6.37
N VAL A 93 -4.35 14.62 -5.97
CA VAL A 93 -4.22 15.05 -4.59
C VAL A 93 -4.75 16.48 -4.49
N ASP A 94 -5.29 16.84 -3.33
CA ASP A 94 -5.65 18.23 -3.08
C ASP A 94 -4.41 19.13 -3.14
N ASN A 95 -4.37 20.05 -4.12
CA ASN A 95 -3.19 20.86 -4.39
C ASN A 95 -2.88 21.84 -3.26
N ALA A 96 -3.90 22.42 -2.63
CA ALA A 96 -3.73 23.37 -1.53
C ALA A 96 -3.12 22.65 -0.32
N PHE A 97 -3.71 21.52 0.08
CA PHE A 97 -3.19 20.67 1.15
C PHE A 97 -1.77 20.18 0.84
N ALA A 98 -1.53 19.65 -0.36
CA ALA A 98 -0.23 19.10 -0.75
C ALA A 98 0.88 20.16 -0.72
N THR A 99 0.58 21.38 -1.16
CA THR A 99 1.53 22.51 -1.19
C THR A 99 1.81 23.02 0.21
N SER A 100 0.77 23.29 1.01
CA SER A 100 0.93 23.80 2.38
C SER A 100 1.69 22.83 3.28
N ASN A 101 1.49 21.52 3.11
CA ASN A 101 2.17 20.49 3.90
C ASN A 101 3.45 19.96 3.25
N LYS A 102 3.81 20.44 2.04
CA LYS A 102 4.97 19.98 1.26
C LYS A 102 5.06 18.45 1.18
N ILE A 103 3.93 17.78 0.94
CA ILE A 103 3.85 16.31 1.09
C ILE A 103 4.76 15.56 0.10
N PHE A 104 5.07 16.16 -1.05
CA PHE A 104 5.92 15.51 -2.04
C PHE A 104 7.40 15.55 -1.67
N ASP A 105 7.81 16.58 -0.92
CA ASP A 105 9.19 16.82 -0.50
C ASP A 105 9.49 16.16 0.86
N ASN A 106 8.57 16.34 1.81
CA ASN A 106 8.83 16.06 3.21
C ASN A 106 8.18 14.78 3.73
N TRP A 107 7.16 14.24 3.04
CA TRP A 107 6.47 13.05 3.53
C TRP A 107 7.07 11.76 2.97
N TYR A 108 7.09 10.73 3.82
CA TYR A 108 7.60 9.41 3.48
C TYR A 108 6.76 8.78 2.37
N THR A 109 7.39 8.00 1.50
CA THR A 109 6.66 7.18 0.53
C THR A 109 6.37 5.81 1.13
N THR A 110 5.09 5.44 1.19
CA THR A 110 4.63 4.15 1.74
C THR A 110 3.62 3.48 0.82
N PHE A 111 3.24 2.26 1.17
CA PHE A 111 2.32 1.40 0.45
C PHE A 111 1.23 0.90 1.40
N PHE A 112 -0.01 0.93 0.92
CA PHE A 112 -1.20 0.46 1.63
C PHE A 112 -1.89 -0.61 0.79
N GLY A 113 -1.86 -1.86 1.25
CA GLY A 113 -2.59 -2.97 0.62
C GLY A 113 -4.08 -2.86 0.88
N THR A 114 -4.91 -3.11 -0.14
CA THR A 114 -6.36 -3.07 0.01
C THR A 114 -7.06 -4.00 -1.00
N SER A 115 -8.37 -4.18 -0.87
CA SER A 115 -9.19 -4.87 -1.86
C SER A 115 -9.74 -3.89 -2.89
N LYS A 116 -10.12 -4.41 -4.06
CA LYS A 116 -10.73 -3.60 -5.14
C LYS A 116 -12.00 -2.87 -4.69
N ASP A 117 -12.79 -3.49 -3.81
CA ASP A 117 -14.09 -2.98 -3.38
C ASP A 117 -13.98 -1.72 -2.52
N LYS A 118 -12.82 -1.50 -1.88
CA LYS A 118 -12.55 -0.34 -1.04
C LYS A 118 -11.95 0.84 -1.81
N LEU A 119 -11.56 0.64 -3.08
CA LEU A 119 -10.80 1.63 -3.83
C LEU A 119 -11.59 2.92 -4.08
N GLU A 120 -12.87 2.81 -4.45
CA GLU A 120 -13.69 4.00 -4.74
C GLU A 120 -13.78 4.90 -3.51
N ASP A 121 -14.11 4.35 -2.34
CA ASP A 121 -14.21 5.14 -1.11
C ASP A 121 -12.88 5.79 -0.71
N ILE A 122 -11.77 5.05 -0.76
CA ILE A 122 -10.45 5.58 -0.40
C ILE A 122 -10.03 6.70 -1.36
N ILE A 123 -10.17 6.47 -2.67
CA ILE A 123 -9.71 7.42 -3.71
C ILE A 123 -10.60 8.67 -3.71
N ARG A 124 -11.92 8.50 -3.57
CA ARG A 124 -12.88 9.60 -3.47
C ARG A 124 -12.64 10.46 -2.23
N ASN A 125 -12.35 9.85 -1.08
CA ASN A 125 -12.04 10.56 0.16
C ASN A 125 -10.64 11.19 0.18
N ARG A 126 -9.73 10.76 -0.70
CA ARG A 126 -8.33 11.22 -0.77
C ARG A 126 -7.48 10.95 0.48
N PHE A 127 -8.00 10.17 1.42
CA PHE A 127 -7.32 9.71 2.63
C PHE A 127 -7.71 8.26 2.90
N ILE A 128 -6.87 7.54 3.66
CA ILE A 128 -7.20 6.18 4.11
C ILE A 128 -8.19 6.28 5.27
N PRO A 129 -9.42 5.72 5.17
CA PRO A 129 -10.34 5.66 6.29
C PRO A 129 -9.79 4.81 7.42
N PHE A 130 -10.15 5.15 8.65
CA PHE A 130 -9.87 4.33 9.81
C PHE A 130 -10.92 3.22 9.90
N PRO A 131 -10.58 2.04 10.46
CA PRO A 131 -11.60 1.03 10.68
C PRO A 131 -12.69 1.56 11.62
N GLY A 132 -13.94 1.20 11.33
CA GLY A 132 -15.13 1.75 11.97
C GLY A 132 -15.67 3.02 11.30
N ASP A 133 -14.90 3.71 10.46
CA ASP A 133 -15.39 4.90 9.75
C ASP A 133 -16.55 4.57 8.81
N HIS A 134 -17.55 5.45 8.76
CA HIS A 134 -18.62 5.34 7.78
C HIS A 134 -18.14 5.70 6.39
N LEU A 135 -18.39 4.80 5.44
CA LEU A 135 -18.01 4.98 4.05
C LEU A 135 -19.07 5.76 3.28
N LEU A 136 -18.63 6.45 2.23
CA LEU A 136 -19.53 7.24 1.39
C LEU A 136 -20.39 6.37 0.47
N SER A 137 -19.96 5.15 0.19
CA SER A 137 -20.75 4.09 -0.43
C SER A 137 -21.79 3.48 0.52
N GLY A 138 -21.74 3.84 1.82
CA GLY A 138 -22.51 3.20 2.88
C GLY A 138 -21.70 2.11 3.60
N GLY A 139 -22.10 1.77 4.82
CA GLY A 139 -21.41 0.78 5.66
C GLY A 139 -20.23 1.35 6.44
N THR A 140 -19.40 0.46 6.98
CA THR A 140 -18.22 0.79 7.80
C THR A 140 -16.95 0.25 7.16
N PHE A 141 -15.87 1.02 7.26
CA PHE A 141 -14.56 0.56 6.82
C PHE A 141 -14.05 -0.52 7.77
N VAL A 142 -13.66 -1.67 7.24
CA VAL A 142 -13.09 -2.77 8.04
C VAL A 142 -11.74 -3.12 7.46
N LEU A 143 -10.72 -3.28 8.30
CA LEU A 143 -9.44 -3.85 7.89
C LEU A 143 -9.38 -5.32 8.27
N ASN A 144 -8.84 -6.15 7.37
CA ASN A 144 -8.56 -7.56 7.66
C ASN A 144 -7.25 -7.70 8.44
N LEU A 145 -7.09 -6.88 9.48
CA LEU A 145 -5.96 -6.86 10.39
C LEU A 145 -6.48 -6.99 11.83
N PRO A 146 -5.75 -7.69 12.71
CA PRO A 146 -6.23 -7.98 14.07
C PRO A 146 -6.32 -6.75 14.98
N ASP A 147 -5.58 -5.68 14.67
CA ASP A 147 -5.75 -4.38 15.32
C ASP A 147 -6.46 -3.43 14.35
N GLN A 148 -7.66 -3.01 14.74
CA GLN A 148 -8.56 -2.19 13.94
C GLN A 148 -8.60 -0.73 14.39
N ASN A 149 -7.65 -0.27 15.21
CA ASN A 149 -7.63 1.12 15.67
C ASN A 149 -6.64 2.00 14.90
N HIS A 150 -5.94 1.45 13.92
CA HIS A 150 -4.84 2.13 13.24
C HIS A 150 -4.87 1.90 11.74
N VAL A 151 -4.28 2.84 11.01
CA VAL A 151 -3.92 2.65 9.60
C VAL A 151 -2.51 2.08 9.53
N TYR A 152 -2.35 0.97 8.81
CA TYR A 152 -1.07 0.31 8.60
C TYR A 152 -0.55 0.52 7.20
N THR A 153 0.70 0.93 7.08
CA THR A 153 1.40 1.09 5.80
C THR A 153 2.75 0.39 5.85
N SER A 154 3.44 0.34 4.71
CA SER A 154 4.79 -0.22 4.62
C SER A 154 5.65 0.58 3.65
N PRO A 155 6.96 0.76 3.90
CA PRO A 155 7.88 1.22 2.85
C PRO A 155 8.18 0.13 1.80
N SER A 156 7.63 -1.08 1.97
CA SER A 156 7.83 -2.23 1.09
C SER A 156 6.54 -2.62 0.36
N ILE A 157 6.56 -2.53 -0.97
CA ILE A 157 5.50 -3.06 -1.84
C ILE A 157 5.36 -4.58 -1.67
N ASN A 158 6.45 -5.29 -1.39
CA ASN A 158 6.41 -6.72 -1.15
C ASN A 158 5.56 -7.05 0.07
N TYR A 159 5.70 -6.27 1.15
CA TYR A 159 4.91 -6.43 2.36
C TYR A 159 3.45 -6.00 2.14
N ALA A 160 3.23 -4.82 1.54
CA ALA A 160 1.88 -4.32 1.26
C ALA A 160 1.10 -5.15 0.23
N SER A 161 1.76 -6.04 -0.51
CA SER A 161 1.14 -6.95 -1.48
C SER A 161 0.93 -8.38 -0.98
N LEU A 162 1.18 -8.64 0.32
CA LEU A 162 0.87 -9.94 0.91
C LEU A 162 -0.64 -10.18 0.87
N GLU A 163 -1.04 -11.43 0.62
CA GLU A 163 -2.44 -11.77 0.27
C GLU A 163 -3.46 -11.38 1.35
N HIS A 164 -3.12 -11.59 2.63
CA HIS A 164 -3.99 -11.19 3.76
C HIS A 164 -4.27 -9.68 3.85
N VAL A 165 -3.43 -8.81 3.25
CA VAL A 165 -3.65 -7.35 3.19
C VAL A 165 -4.13 -6.89 1.81
N CYS A 166 -3.72 -7.59 0.76
CA CYS A 166 -4.00 -7.27 -0.64
C CYS A 166 -4.53 -8.54 -1.35
N PRO A 167 -5.83 -8.84 -1.20
CA PRO A 167 -6.40 -10.04 -1.78
C PRO A 167 -6.28 -10.03 -3.31
N ILE A 168 -6.21 -11.23 -3.88
CA ILE A 168 -6.15 -11.42 -5.34
C ILE A 168 -7.56 -11.34 -5.92
N ASP A 169 -7.72 -10.54 -6.97
CA ASP A 169 -8.91 -10.53 -7.81
C ASP A 169 -8.64 -11.22 -9.15
N THR A 170 -9.52 -12.11 -9.58
CA THR A 170 -9.35 -12.82 -10.86
C THR A 170 -10.32 -12.27 -11.89
N MET A 171 -9.82 -11.94 -13.08
CA MET A 171 -10.64 -11.43 -14.17
C MET A 171 -10.09 -11.84 -15.54
N THR A 172 -10.99 -12.10 -16.49
CA THR A 172 -10.64 -12.35 -17.89
C THR A 172 -10.59 -11.03 -18.67
N ILE A 173 -9.46 -10.78 -19.34
CA ILE A 173 -9.23 -9.67 -20.26
C ILE A 173 -8.86 -10.27 -21.61
N ASP A 174 -9.63 -9.94 -22.65
CA ASP A 174 -9.41 -10.40 -24.04
C ASP A 174 -9.21 -11.92 -24.16
N GLY A 175 -10.08 -12.68 -23.48
CA GLY A 175 -10.06 -14.15 -23.48
C GLY A 175 -8.98 -14.79 -22.60
N THR A 176 -8.11 -14.01 -21.96
CA THR A 176 -7.06 -14.52 -21.06
C THR A 176 -7.40 -14.19 -19.60
N SER A 177 -7.28 -15.18 -18.71
CA SER A 177 -7.50 -14.99 -17.27
C SER A 177 -6.23 -14.46 -16.59
N TYR A 178 -6.42 -13.46 -15.73
CA TYR A 178 -5.35 -12.83 -14.96
C TYR A 178 -5.73 -12.72 -13.49
N ASP A 179 -4.72 -12.85 -12.64
CA ASP A 179 -4.76 -12.47 -11.23
C ASP A 179 -4.27 -11.03 -11.08
N PHE A 180 -5.09 -10.22 -10.39
CA PHE A 180 -4.86 -8.81 -10.13
C PHE A 180 -4.68 -8.58 -8.64
N GLN A 181 -3.79 -7.64 -8.32
CA GLN A 181 -3.64 -7.09 -6.98
C GLN A 181 -3.55 -5.57 -7.07
N VAL A 182 -4.08 -4.91 -6.05
CA VAL A 182 -4.19 -3.44 -5.98
C VAL A 182 -3.56 -2.92 -4.70
N VAL A 183 -2.64 -1.98 -4.83
CA VAL A 183 -1.96 -1.33 -3.70
C VAL A 183 -2.01 0.18 -3.91
N LEU A 184 -2.20 0.95 -2.86
CA LEU A 184 -2.06 2.40 -2.93
C LEU A 184 -0.64 2.80 -2.55
N GLN A 185 0.04 3.56 -3.42
CA GLN A 185 1.25 4.27 -3.01
C GLN A 185 0.83 5.58 -2.35
N CYS A 186 1.29 5.80 -1.13
CA CYS A 186 0.89 6.91 -0.28
C CYS A 186 2.08 7.84 0.04
N LYS A 187 1.73 9.05 0.44
CA LYS A 187 2.59 9.93 1.21
C LYS A 187 2.14 9.88 2.66
N GLN A 188 3.07 9.67 3.58
CA GLN A 188 2.77 9.58 5.01
C GLN A 188 3.57 10.61 5.81
N ASN A 189 2.86 11.33 6.69
CA ASN A 189 3.44 12.35 7.55
C ASN A 189 4.48 11.72 8.48
N PRO A 190 5.76 12.16 8.44
CA PRO A 190 6.81 11.67 9.31
C PRO A 190 6.51 11.81 10.80
N ALA A 191 5.78 12.85 11.20
CA ALA A 191 5.48 13.14 12.60
C ALA A 191 4.51 12.14 13.24
N ASP A 192 3.71 11.46 12.42
CA ASP A 192 2.58 10.63 12.88
C ASP A 192 2.85 9.13 12.70
N VAL A 193 4.10 8.76 12.41
CA VAL A 193 4.52 7.38 12.11
C VAL A 193 5.08 6.69 13.33
N GLN A 194 4.50 5.54 13.68
CA GLN A 194 5.09 4.59 14.61
C GLN A 194 5.58 3.37 13.82
N LYS A 195 6.87 3.06 13.91
CA LYS A 195 7.46 1.89 13.24
C LYS A 195 7.30 0.65 14.11
N LEU A 196 6.87 -0.45 13.49
CA LEU A 196 6.64 -1.74 14.12
C LEU A 196 7.52 -2.81 13.49
N ARG A 197 7.96 -3.75 14.33
CA ARG A 197 8.62 -4.96 13.85
C ARG A 197 7.57 -5.89 13.26
N SER A 198 7.70 -6.23 11.98
CA SER A 198 6.65 -6.98 11.27
C SER A 198 6.43 -8.42 11.73
N GLY A 199 7.31 -8.96 12.58
CA GLY A 199 7.29 -10.35 13.08
C GLY A 199 7.54 -11.42 11.99
N LYS A 200 7.49 -11.07 10.70
CA LYS A 200 7.63 -11.98 9.56
C LYS A 200 9.03 -11.85 8.96
N PRO A 201 9.95 -12.80 9.18
CA PRO A 201 11.30 -12.70 8.65
C PRO A 201 11.31 -12.79 7.13
N LYS A 202 12.15 -11.96 6.48
CA LYS A 202 12.53 -12.00 5.06
C LYS A 202 11.40 -11.68 4.05
N VAL A 203 10.41 -10.87 4.41
CA VAL A 203 9.38 -10.43 3.44
C VAL A 203 9.98 -9.50 2.37
N CYS A 204 10.95 -8.67 2.75
CA CYS A 204 11.66 -7.78 1.84
C CYS A 204 13.15 -8.09 1.86
N LYS A 205 13.76 -8.28 0.68
CA LYS A 205 15.21 -8.44 0.57
C LYS A 205 16.01 -7.15 0.66
N TYR A 206 15.33 -5.99 0.64
CA TYR A 206 15.96 -4.68 0.48
C TYR A 206 15.87 -3.80 1.72
N LEU A 207 14.91 -4.06 2.60
CA LEU A 207 14.65 -3.31 3.82
C LEU A 207 14.66 -4.27 5.01
N SER A 208 15.09 -3.78 6.17
CA SER A 208 15.09 -4.56 7.41
C SER A 208 13.67 -4.95 7.82
N ASP A 209 13.48 -6.18 8.31
CA ASP A 209 12.19 -6.66 8.81
C ASP A 209 11.64 -5.82 9.99
N ALA A 210 12.53 -5.10 10.69
CA ALA A 210 12.19 -4.16 11.76
C ALA A 210 11.55 -2.85 11.25
N ASP A 211 11.65 -2.57 9.94
CA ASP A 211 11.17 -1.34 9.32
C ASP A 211 10.01 -1.57 8.34
N LEU A 212 9.44 -2.78 8.29
CA LEU A 212 8.46 -3.16 7.25
C LEU A 212 7.01 -2.81 7.57
N GLN A 213 6.64 -2.55 8.82
CA GLN A 213 5.26 -2.23 9.17
C GLN A 213 5.22 -0.93 9.94
N TRP A 214 4.49 0.06 9.44
CA TRP A 214 4.29 1.34 10.11
C TRP A 214 2.82 1.50 10.42
N LYS A 215 2.52 2.17 11.54
CA LYS A 215 1.15 2.52 11.91
C LYS A 215 1.02 3.99 12.24
N THR A 216 -0.20 4.50 12.18
CA THR A 216 -0.58 5.83 12.63
C THR A 216 -1.99 5.79 13.22
N ASP A 217 -2.21 6.60 14.25
CA ASP A 217 -3.51 6.90 14.84
C ASP A 217 -4.04 8.28 14.40
N GLN A 218 -3.25 9.03 13.63
CA GLN A 218 -3.63 10.36 13.16
C GLN A 218 -4.38 10.28 11.83
N ARG A 219 -5.57 10.89 11.81
CA ARG A 219 -6.34 11.09 10.58
C ARG A 219 -5.59 12.02 9.63
N SER A 220 -5.82 11.84 8.34
CA SER A 220 -5.22 12.67 7.27
C SER A 220 -3.69 12.66 7.21
N SER A 221 -3.02 11.78 7.96
CA SER A 221 -1.57 11.60 7.94
C SER A 221 -1.09 10.69 6.81
N VAL A 222 -2.00 10.04 6.08
CA VAL A 222 -1.71 9.15 4.93
C VAL A 222 -2.55 9.56 3.72
N VAL A 223 -1.87 10.00 2.66
CA VAL A 223 -2.47 10.50 1.43
C VAL A 223 -2.16 9.57 0.26
N PRO A 224 -3.15 8.88 -0.33
CA PRO A 224 -2.96 8.12 -1.57
C PRO A 224 -2.50 9.02 -2.72
N THR A 225 -1.48 8.58 -3.45
CA THR A 225 -0.91 9.34 -4.59
C THR A 225 -0.93 8.56 -5.89
N HIS A 226 -0.90 7.22 -5.82
CA HIS A 226 -1.03 6.36 -6.99
C HIS A 226 -1.81 5.09 -6.63
N LEU A 227 -2.63 4.61 -7.56
CA LEU A 227 -3.14 3.26 -7.56
C LEU A 227 -2.15 2.37 -8.33
N LEU A 228 -1.53 1.44 -7.65
CA LEU A 228 -0.65 0.44 -8.23
C LEU A 228 -1.47 -0.81 -8.55
N ILE A 229 -1.37 -1.28 -9.79
CA ILE A 229 -2.00 -2.52 -10.24
C ILE A 229 -0.92 -3.47 -10.72
N ARG A 230 -0.94 -4.71 -10.23
CA ARG A 230 -0.15 -5.83 -10.74
C ARG A 230 -1.09 -6.82 -11.38
N ALA A 231 -0.75 -7.26 -12.59
CA ALA A 231 -1.40 -8.37 -13.28
C ALA A 231 -0.43 -9.55 -13.36
N LYS A 232 -0.94 -10.77 -13.23
CA LYS A 232 -0.22 -12.01 -13.48
C LYS A 232 -1.11 -12.91 -14.31
N LYS A 233 -0.63 -13.37 -15.47
CA LYS A 233 -1.35 -14.35 -16.28
C LYS A 233 -1.52 -15.64 -15.47
N ARG A 234 -2.73 -16.20 -15.45
CA ARG A 234 -2.99 -17.53 -14.89
C ARG A 234 -2.54 -18.63 -15.82
#